data_AF-A0A6J6UXB9-F1
#
_entry.id   AF-A0A6J6UXB9-F1
#
_cell.length_a   1.000
_cell.length_b   1.000
_cell.length_c   1.000
_cell.angle_alpha   90.00
_cell.angle_beta   90.00
_cell.angle_gamma   90.00
#
_symmetry.space_group_name_H-M   'P 1'
#
loop_
_entity.id
_entity.type
_entity.pdbx_description
1 polymer ?
#
loop_
_entity_poly.entity_id
_entity_poly.type
_entity_poly.pdbx_seq_one_letter_code
_entity_poly.pdbx_strand_id
1 'polypeptide(L)'
;MPKSATLTLDVRNTDEKILCEVESKITQKIAQLATAEGVSISSRVLARFEPVEFDDQVTGLIEDLANHHNRSVMRMPSGAGHDAQMLARVCPSSMIFTPSVQGISHNTAEFTHTDDLVAGTNILMDTMWALAHLDFTPQTGMK
;
A
#
# COMPACT_ATOMS: atom_id res chain seq x y z
N MET A 1 -24.40 16.44 27.85
CA MET A 1 -23.32 15.44 27.69
C MET A 1 -23.74 14.41 26.65
N PRO A 2 -22.91 14.11 25.63
CA PRO A 2 -23.17 13.01 24.70
C PRO A 2 -23.25 11.68 25.45
N LYS A 3 -24.22 10.82 25.11
CA LYS A 3 -24.42 9.52 25.78
C LYS A 3 -23.64 8.36 25.12
N SER A 4 -23.16 8.55 23.89
CA SER A 4 -22.38 7.58 23.14
C SER A 4 -21.62 8.28 22.03
N ALA A 5 -20.56 7.63 21.53
CA ALA A 5 -19.82 8.01 20.34
C ALA A 5 -19.43 6.74 19.57
N THR A 6 -19.31 6.86 18.25
CA THR A 6 -18.76 5.80 17.39
C THR A 6 -17.57 6.38 16.66
N LEU A 7 -16.46 5.65 16.68
CA LEU A 7 -15.21 6.04 16.05
C LEU A 7 -14.71 4.90 15.16
N THR A 8 -13.96 5.27 14.13
CA THR A 8 -13.19 4.34 13.31
C THR A 8 -11.70 4.59 13.54
N LEU A 9 -10.92 3.52 13.46
CA LEU A 9 -9.48 3.57 13.62
C LEU A 9 -8.85 2.79 12.46
N ASP A 10 -7.95 3.44 11.74
CA ASP A 10 -7.14 2.85 10.68
C ASP A 10 -5.68 2.82 11.17
N VAL A 11 -5.05 1.65 11.11
CA VAL A 11 -3.67 1.41 11.55
C VAL A 11 -2.95 0.68 10.44
N ARG A 12 -1.78 1.20 10.05
CA ARG A 12 -0.97 0.65 8.96
C ARG A 12 0.48 0.57 9.38
N ASN A 13 1.14 -0.51 8.98
CA ASN A 13 2.58 -0.64 9.05
C ASN A 13 3.03 -1.59 7.93
N THR A 14 4.23 -1.40 7.39
CA THR A 14 4.85 -2.33 6.43
C THR A 14 5.43 -3.56 7.13
N ASP A 15 5.61 -3.52 8.45
CA ASP A 15 6.08 -4.62 9.28
C ASP A 15 4.89 -5.26 10.04
N GLU A 16 4.59 -6.52 9.73
CA GLU A 16 3.48 -7.28 10.32
C GLU A 16 3.64 -7.45 11.84
N LYS A 17 4.87 -7.64 12.31
CA LYS A 17 5.16 -7.83 13.74
C LYS A 17 4.87 -6.53 14.49
N ILE A 18 5.33 -5.40 13.97
CA ILE A 18 5.06 -4.09 14.58
C ILE A 18 3.55 -3.79 14.54
N LEU A 19 2.86 -4.13 13.44
CA LEU A 19 1.41 -3.96 13.33
C LEU A 19 0.68 -4.74 14.44
N CYS A 20 1.01 -6.02 14.62
CA CYS A 20 0.44 -6.86 15.68
C CYS A 20 0.71 -6.29 17.09
N GLU A 21 1.91 -5.79 17.34
CA GLU A 21 2.25 -5.16 18.62
C GLU A 21 1.40 -3.91 18.89
N VAL A 22 1.14 -3.09 17.87
CA VAL A 22 0.30 -1.90 17.97
C VAL A 22 -1.17 -2.28 18.18
N GLU A 23 -1.69 -3.26 17.44
CA GLU A 23 -3.05 -3.81 17.62
C GLU A 23 -3.28 -4.30 19.05
N SER A 24 -2.31 -5.03 19.61
CA SER A 24 -2.36 -5.50 21.00
C SER A 24 -2.36 -4.33 22.00
N LYS A 25 -1.51 -3.32 21.80
CA LYS A 25 -1.44 -2.13 22.66
C LYS A 25 -2.75 -1.32 22.61
N ILE A 26 -3.35 -1.16 21.43
CA ILE A 26 -4.65 -0.50 21.27
C ILE A 26 -5.72 -1.24 22.06
N THR A 27 -5.80 -2.56 21.90
CA THR A 27 -6.79 -3.40 22.59
C THR A 27 -6.65 -3.28 24.11
N GLN A 28 -5.42 -3.36 24.62
CA GLN A 28 -5.14 -3.18 26.04
C GLN A 28 -5.54 -1.78 26.54
N LYS A 29 -5.24 -0.73 25.76
CA LYS A 29 -5.55 0.65 26.13
C LYS A 29 -7.06 0.91 26.15
N ILE A 30 -7.80 0.36 25.21
CA ILE A 30 -9.27 0.44 25.18
C ILE A 30 -9.87 -0.17 26.45
N ALA A 31 -9.41 -1.36 26.87
CA ALA A 31 -9.88 -2.01 28.09
C ALA A 31 -9.58 -1.19 29.36
N GLN A 32 -8.38 -0.61 29.44
CA GLN A 32 -7.99 0.29 30.53
C GLN A 32 -8.87 1.54 30.59
N LEU A 33 -9.14 2.18 29.44
CA LEU A 33 -9.99 3.38 29.36
C LEU A 33 -11.44 3.09 29.74
N ALA A 34 -11.99 1.96 29.29
CA ALA A 34 -13.35 1.55 29.67
C ALA A 34 -13.51 1.45 31.19
N THR A 35 -12.50 0.91 31.87
CA THR A 35 -12.49 0.77 33.34
C THR A 35 -12.30 2.12 34.03
N ALA A 36 -11.33 2.92 33.59
CA ALA A 36 -10.98 4.20 34.20
C ALA A 36 -12.13 5.23 34.12
N GLU A 37 -12.85 5.24 32.99
CA GLU A 37 -13.92 6.20 32.72
C GLU A 37 -15.32 5.65 33.09
N GLY A 38 -15.43 4.39 33.53
CA GLY A 38 -16.70 3.76 33.88
C GLY A 38 -17.67 3.62 32.70
N VAL A 39 -17.14 3.44 31.48
CA VAL A 39 -17.91 3.32 30.24
C VAL A 39 -17.81 1.91 29.64
N SER A 40 -18.79 1.55 28.81
CA SER A 40 -18.71 0.33 28.00
C SER A 40 -18.14 0.67 26.61
N ILE A 41 -17.13 -0.07 26.16
CA ILE A 41 -16.56 0.06 24.82
C ILE A 41 -16.62 -1.31 24.14
N SER A 42 -17.17 -1.35 22.93
CA SER A 42 -17.09 -2.52 22.04
C SER A 42 -16.30 -2.15 20.78
N SER A 43 -15.55 -3.10 20.25
CA SER A 43 -14.79 -2.95 19.01
C SER A 43 -15.02 -4.16 18.11
N ARG A 44 -14.90 -3.94 16.80
CA ARG A 44 -14.90 -5.00 15.78
C ARG A 44 -13.90 -4.63 14.70
N VAL A 45 -13.22 -5.63 14.16
CA VAL A 45 -12.34 -5.45 12.99
C VAL A 45 -13.22 -5.36 11.74
N LEU A 46 -13.05 -4.30 10.96
CA LEU A 46 -13.77 -4.11 9.70
C LEU A 46 -13.02 -4.72 8.52
N ALA A 47 -11.69 -4.58 8.52
CA ALA A 47 -10.78 -5.17 7.54
C ALA A 47 -9.40 -5.33 8.19
N ARG A 48 -8.66 -6.35 7.78
CA ARG A 48 -7.26 -6.56 8.14
C ARG A 48 -6.52 -7.13 6.94
N PHE A 49 -5.41 -6.50 6.58
CA PHE A 49 -4.55 -6.92 5.49
C PHE A 49 -3.13 -7.06 6.03
N GLU A 50 -2.47 -8.16 5.70
CA GLU A 50 -1.04 -8.34 5.95
C GLU A 50 -0.24 -7.47 4.96
N PRO A 51 0.94 -6.94 5.34
CA PRO A 51 1.87 -6.32 4.40
C PRO A 51 2.17 -7.25 3.23
N VAL A 52 2.17 -6.68 2.03
CA VAL A 52 2.41 -7.41 0.79
C VAL A 52 3.74 -6.95 0.21
N GLU A 53 4.64 -7.90 0.00
CA GLU A 53 5.83 -7.71 -0.81
C GLU A 53 5.47 -7.99 -2.27
N PHE A 54 5.80 -7.04 -3.15
CA PHE A 54 5.65 -7.21 -4.58
C PHE A 54 6.78 -8.05 -5.18
N ASP A 55 6.57 -8.55 -6.40
CA ASP A 55 7.56 -9.39 -7.07
C ASP A 55 8.80 -8.56 -7.45
N ASP A 56 9.97 -9.01 -7.01
CA ASP A 56 11.23 -8.30 -7.22
C ASP A 56 11.65 -8.23 -8.69
N GLN A 57 11.27 -9.21 -9.51
CA GLN A 57 11.59 -9.20 -10.94
C GLN A 57 10.75 -8.16 -11.67
N VAL A 58 9.44 -8.10 -11.38
CA VAL A 58 8.56 -7.07 -11.94
C VAL A 58 8.99 -5.67 -11.47
N THR A 59 9.33 -5.53 -10.19
CA THR A 59 9.79 -4.26 -9.61
C THR A 59 11.13 -3.82 -10.21
N GLY A 60 12.07 -4.74 -10.40
CA GLY A 60 13.34 -4.48 -11.06
C GLY A 60 13.17 -4.07 -12.53
N LEU A 61 12.30 -4.76 -13.27
CA LEU A 61 11.98 -4.39 -14.66
C LEU A 61 11.45 -2.96 -14.77
N ILE A 62 10.54 -2.57 -13.88
CA ILE A 62 10.00 -1.20 -13.83
C ILE A 62 11.11 -0.19 -13.58
N GLU A 63 12.01 -0.48 -12.63
CA GLU A 63 13.14 0.39 -12.29
C GLU A 63 14.11 0.57 -13.48
N ASP A 64 14.44 -0.52 -14.17
CA ASP A 64 15.30 -0.49 -15.36
C ASP A 64 14.67 0.31 -16.50
N LEU A 65 13.36 0.14 -16.73
CA LEU A 65 12.64 0.89 -17.75
C LEU A 65 12.54 2.38 -17.39
N ALA A 66 12.30 2.72 -16.12
CA ALA A 66 12.33 4.11 -15.67
C ALA A 66 13.69 4.77 -15.93
N ASN A 67 14.79 4.05 -15.66
CA ASN A 67 16.14 4.51 -15.96
C ASN A 67 16.37 4.68 -17.47
N HIS A 68 15.88 3.77 -18.31
CA HIS A 68 15.97 3.88 -19.77
C HIS A 68 15.22 5.11 -20.31
N HIS A 69 14.10 5.48 -19.69
CA HIS A 69 13.37 6.73 -19.96
C HIS A 69 14.06 7.99 -19.40
N ASN A 70 15.26 7.88 -18.83
CA ASN A 70 15.99 8.95 -18.17
C ASN A 70 15.18 9.63 -17.06
N ARG A 71 14.39 8.85 -16.31
CA ARG A 71 13.62 9.34 -15.16
C ARG A 71 14.31 8.96 -13.86
N SER A 72 14.28 9.86 -12.89
CA SER A 72 14.66 9.54 -11.52
C SER A 72 13.64 8.56 -10.92
N VAL A 73 14.12 7.50 -10.28
CA VAL A 73 13.28 6.45 -9.68
C VAL A 73 13.73 6.16 -8.25
N MET A 74 12.78 5.74 -7.41
CA MET A 74 13.01 5.29 -6.05
C MET A 74 12.03 4.18 -5.72
N ARG A 75 12.51 3.07 -5.13
CA ARG A 75 11.64 2.07 -4.53
C ARG A 75 11.04 2.59 -3.23
N MET A 76 9.73 2.43 -3.07
CA MET A 76 9.03 2.85 -1.87
C MET A 76 7.82 1.96 -1.59
N PRO A 77 7.43 1.79 -0.31
CA PRO A 77 6.17 1.13 0.02
C PRO A 77 4.97 2.02 -0.36
N SER A 78 3.83 1.41 -0.67
CA SER A 78 2.57 2.15 -0.71
C SER A 78 2.00 2.33 0.69
N GLY A 79 1.67 3.57 1.05
CA GLY A 79 0.91 3.87 2.27
C GLY A 79 -0.60 3.58 2.13
N ALA A 80 -1.09 3.38 0.91
CA ALA A 80 -2.49 3.13 0.60
C ALA A 80 -2.75 1.66 0.20
N GLY A 81 -3.97 1.20 0.46
CA GLY A 81 -4.44 -0.08 -0.07
C GLY A 81 -4.75 0.04 -1.55
N HIS A 82 -4.32 -0.94 -2.35
CA HIS A 82 -4.59 -1.01 -3.79
C HIS A 82 -4.96 -2.43 -4.20
N ASP A 83 -5.73 -2.57 -5.26
CA ASP A 83 -6.13 -3.89 -5.79
C ASP A 83 -4.93 -4.77 -6.13
N ALA A 84 -3.80 -4.17 -6.53
CA ALA A 84 -2.53 -4.86 -6.76
C ALA A 84 -2.07 -5.69 -5.55
N GLN A 85 -2.36 -5.26 -4.32
CA GLN A 85 -2.04 -6.03 -3.11
C GLN A 85 -2.79 -7.37 -3.06
N MET A 86 -4.01 -7.42 -3.62
CA MET A 86 -4.77 -8.67 -3.71
C MET A 86 -4.26 -9.54 -4.86
N LEU A 87 -3.89 -8.93 -5.98
CA LEU A 87 -3.32 -9.62 -7.14
C LEU A 87 -1.98 -10.30 -6.82
N ALA A 88 -1.13 -9.66 -6.01
CA ALA A 88 0.16 -10.20 -5.58
C ALA A 88 0.08 -11.59 -4.89
N ARG A 89 -1.11 -11.97 -4.40
CA ARG A 89 -1.35 -13.30 -3.79
C ARG A 89 -1.47 -14.43 -4.80
N VAL A 90 -1.75 -14.10 -6.07
CA VAL A 90 -2.07 -15.08 -7.12
C VAL A 90 -1.21 -14.93 -8.37
N CYS A 91 -0.55 -13.79 -8.55
CA CYS A 91 0.40 -13.57 -9.64
C CYS A 91 1.50 -12.56 -9.27
N PRO A 92 2.67 -12.65 -9.93
CA PRO A 92 3.69 -11.61 -9.87
C PRO A 92 3.09 -10.24 -10.16
N SER A 93 3.26 -9.31 -9.24
CA SER A 93 2.64 -7.98 -9.28
C SER A 93 3.64 -6.93 -8.79
N SER A 94 3.50 -5.70 -9.27
CA SER A 94 4.20 -4.52 -8.76
C SER A 94 3.38 -3.27 -9.10
N MET A 95 3.85 -2.09 -8.71
CA MET A 95 3.18 -0.81 -8.92
C MET A 95 4.13 0.26 -9.42
N ILE A 96 3.60 1.18 -10.24
CA ILE A 96 4.30 2.38 -10.71
C ILE A 96 3.60 3.58 -10.09
N PHE A 97 4.35 4.44 -9.41
CA PHE A 97 3.83 5.70 -8.88
C PHE A 97 4.36 6.91 -9.63
N THR A 98 3.48 7.87 -9.83
CA THR A 98 3.80 9.22 -10.30
C THR A 98 3.59 10.21 -9.15
N PRO A 99 4.40 11.27 -9.04
CA PRO A 99 4.29 12.23 -7.95
C PRO A 99 2.99 13.02 -8.00
N SER A 100 2.26 13.09 -6.88
CA SER A 100 1.20 14.07 -6.69
C SER A 100 1.77 15.36 -6.10
N VAL A 101 1.33 16.51 -6.58
CA VAL A 101 1.77 17.82 -6.08
C VAL A 101 1.43 17.93 -4.60
N GLN A 102 2.45 18.22 -3.79
CA GLN A 102 2.38 18.25 -2.32
C GLN A 102 1.94 16.92 -1.66
N GLY A 103 1.91 15.80 -2.39
CA GLY A 103 1.45 14.51 -1.88
C GLY A 103 -0.04 14.48 -1.51
N ILE A 104 -0.84 15.41 -2.05
CA ILE A 104 -2.28 15.48 -1.77
C ILE A 104 -2.99 14.34 -2.48
N SER A 105 -3.90 13.66 -1.77
CA SER A 105 -4.82 12.67 -2.33
C SER A 105 -6.16 12.68 -1.58
N HIS A 106 -7.21 12.11 -2.17
CA HIS A 106 -8.59 12.14 -1.65
C HIS A 106 -9.11 13.57 -1.41
N ASN A 107 -8.66 14.50 -2.24
CA ASN A 107 -8.99 15.91 -2.14
C ASN A 107 -9.21 16.49 -3.54
N THR A 108 -10.09 17.47 -3.70
CA THR A 108 -10.33 18.14 -4.98
C THR A 108 -9.12 18.88 -5.52
N ALA A 109 -8.12 19.18 -4.68
CA ALA A 109 -6.85 19.78 -5.06
C ALA A 109 -5.77 18.75 -5.46
N GLU A 110 -6.08 17.45 -5.45
CA GLU A 110 -5.19 16.41 -5.94
C GLU A 110 -4.82 16.67 -7.41
N PHE A 111 -3.51 16.68 -7.69
CA PHE A 111 -3.01 17.06 -9.01
C PHE A 111 -1.65 16.41 -9.28
N THR A 112 -1.50 15.87 -10.48
CA THR A 112 -0.23 15.35 -11.01
C THR A 112 0.06 16.09 -12.30
N HIS A 113 1.30 16.52 -12.52
CA HIS A 113 1.66 17.19 -13.76
C HIS A 113 1.53 16.24 -14.96
N THR A 114 1.09 16.76 -16.10
CA THR A 114 0.93 15.95 -17.33
C THR A 114 2.21 15.22 -17.70
N ASP A 115 3.37 15.83 -17.55
CA ASP A 115 4.66 15.21 -17.87
C ASP A 115 4.96 13.98 -17.00
N ASP A 116 4.53 14.00 -15.74
CA ASP A 116 4.66 12.87 -14.81
C ASP A 116 3.68 11.76 -15.18
N LEU A 117 2.44 12.10 -15.54
CA LEU A 117 1.44 11.13 -16.03
C LEU A 117 1.92 10.43 -17.30
N VAL A 118 2.46 11.20 -18.26
CA VAL A 118 3.03 10.67 -19.50
C VAL A 118 4.22 9.77 -19.20
N ALA A 119 5.12 10.19 -18.30
CA ALA A 119 6.26 9.37 -17.90
C ALA A 119 5.82 8.03 -17.29
N GLY A 120 4.90 8.05 -16.32
CA GLY A 120 4.37 6.84 -15.69
C GLY A 120 3.66 5.92 -16.68
N THR A 121 2.89 6.50 -17.61
CA THR A 121 2.16 5.73 -18.63
C THR A 121 3.11 5.09 -19.64
N ASN A 122 4.18 5.77 -20.05
CA ASN A 122 5.19 5.21 -20.95
C ASN A 122 5.92 4.04 -20.28
N ILE A 123 6.31 4.19 -19.00
CA ILE A 123 6.96 3.10 -18.25
C ILE A 123 5.99 1.92 -18.10
N LEU A 124 4.71 2.17 -17.82
CA LEU A 124 3.68 1.13 -17.76
C LEU A 124 3.55 0.39 -19.09
N MET A 125 3.46 1.12 -20.19
CA MET A 125 3.36 0.55 -21.55
C MET A 125 4.54 -0.36 -21.85
N ASP A 126 5.76 0.09 -21.61
CA ASP A 126 6.97 -0.69 -21.87
C ASP A 126 7.08 -1.90 -20.93
N THR A 127 6.63 -1.75 -19.68
CA THR A 127 6.59 -2.86 -18.71
C THR A 127 5.63 -3.94 -19.18
N MET A 128 4.41 -3.57 -19.57
CA MET A 128 3.41 -4.50 -20.10
C MET A 128 3.90 -5.18 -21.38
N TRP A 129 4.54 -4.41 -22.27
CA TRP A 129 5.13 -4.95 -23.49
C TRP A 129 6.21 -5.98 -23.18
N ALA A 130 7.15 -5.66 -22.29
CA ALA A 130 8.19 -6.60 -21.87
C ALA A 130 7.60 -7.86 -21.24
N LEU A 131 6.68 -7.73 -20.29
CA LEU A 131 6.05 -8.87 -19.63
C LEU A 131 5.26 -9.77 -20.59
N ALA A 132 4.69 -9.23 -21.66
CA ALA A 132 3.99 -10.01 -22.69
C ALA A 132 4.94 -10.84 -23.58
N HIS A 133 6.24 -10.50 -23.60
CA HIS A 133 7.26 -11.15 -24.44
C HIS A 133 8.36 -11.86 -23.63
N LEU A 134 8.27 -11.81 -22.30
CA LEU A 134 9.17 -12.53 -21.40
C LEU A 134 8.48 -13.81 -20.94
N ASP A 135 9.20 -14.93 -21.03
CA ASP A 135 8.79 -16.16 -20.37
C ASP A 135 8.98 -15.98 -18.86
N PHE A 136 7.92 -15.52 -18.19
CA PHE A 136 7.91 -15.33 -16.76
C PHE A 136 7.92 -16.70 -16.08
N THR A 137 9.08 -17.15 -15.61
CA THR A 137 9.14 -18.32 -14.74
C THR A 137 8.87 -17.82 -13.32
N PRO A 138 7.71 -18.13 -12.71
CA PRO A 138 7.47 -17.71 -11.34
C PRO A 138 8.58 -18.29 -10.46
N GLN A 139 9.09 -17.52 -9.51
CA GLN A 139 9.89 -18.11 -8.43
C GLN A 139 8.95 -19.01 -7.62
N THR A 140 8.77 -20.25 -8.05
CA THR A 140 8.13 -21.29 -7.25
C THR A 140 9.09 -21.63 -6.12
N GLY A 141 8.97 -20.90 -5.01
CA GLY A 141 9.83 -21.05 -3.84
C GLY A 141 9.20 -20.38 -2.63
N MET A 142 8.34 -21.15 -1.94
CA MET A 142 7.93 -21.00 -0.54
C MET A 142 7.81 -19.58 0.04
N LYS A 143 6.56 -19.14 0.22
CA LYS A 143 6.14 -18.51 1.47
C LYS A 143 4.98 -19.32 2.03
#